data_AF-A0A5C8B9J7-F1
#
_entry.id   AF-A0A5C8B9J7-F1
#
_cell.length_a   1.000
_cell.length_b   1.000
_cell.length_c   1.000
_cell.angle_alpha   90.00
_cell.angle_beta   90.00
_cell.angle_gamma   90.00
#
_symmetry.space_group_name_H-M   'P 1'
#
loop_
_entity.id
_entity.type
_entity.pdbx_description
1 polymer ?
#
loop_
_entity_poly.entity_id
_entity_poly.type
_entity_poly.pdbx_seq_one_letter_code
_entity_poly.pdbx_strand_id
1 'polypeptide(L)'
;MNAQSQSILKSHLIPGDGSQAPGRITLREWRKNEEWVTHFFNLQDGGFYYGRYFTDLGEAEANFELRVKEYLGLLGKLPSSLESEEPIQIPERILEGIDAVREANTTNMFNANMVRLQAVALGYLETAQWIEANLESYSSGIFRGFAAL
;
A
#
# COMPACT_ATOMS: atom_id res chain seq x y z
N MET A 1 -28.25 -11.87 -11.88
CA MET A 1 -28.62 -10.68 -11.07
C MET A 1 -27.86 -10.81 -9.75
N ASN A 2 -26.74 -10.10 -9.60
CA ASN A 2 -25.81 -10.31 -8.49
C ASN A 2 -26.31 -9.61 -7.22
N ALA A 3 -26.56 -10.41 -6.18
CA ALA A 3 -26.89 -9.97 -4.84
C ALA A 3 -25.67 -9.31 -4.18
N GLN A 4 -25.54 -7.99 -4.33
CA GLN A 4 -24.60 -7.16 -3.55
C GLN A 4 -25.30 -6.12 -2.68
N SER A 5 -26.59 -6.32 -2.38
CA SER A 5 -27.23 -5.60 -1.27
C SER A 5 -26.96 -6.37 0.02
N GLN A 6 -25.73 -6.30 0.52
CA GLN A 6 -25.43 -6.61 1.92
C GLN A 6 -25.46 -5.27 2.65
N SER A 7 -26.34 -5.18 3.64
CA SER A 7 -26.77 -3.96 4.35
C SER A 7 -25.62 -3.02 4.67
N ILE A 8 -25.60 -1.85 4.00
CA ILE A 8 -24.72 -0.76 4.39
C ILE A 8 -25.20 -0.26 5.75
N LEU A 9 -24.33 -0.36 6.75
CA LEU A 9 -24.60 0.06 8.11
C LEU A 9 -24.22 1.53 8.31
N LYS A 10 -23.07 1.94 7.77
CA LYS A 10 -22.62 3.35 7.77
C LYS A 10 -22.02 3.72 6.41
N SER A 11 -22.19 4.97 6.02
CA SER A 11 -21.56 5.54 4.83
C SER A 11 -21.21 7.01 5.07
N HIS A 12 -20.04 7.43 4.59
CA HIS A 12 -19.62 8.83 4.58
C HIS A 12 -19.16 9.21 3.18
N LEU A 13 -19.64 10.35 2.66
CA LEU A 13 -19.25 10.85 1.34
C LEU A 13 -17.85 11.48 1.41
N ILE A 14 -16.98 11.09 0.50
CA ILE A 14 -15.71 11.76 0.24
C ILE A 14 -15.81 12.46 -1.12
N PRO A 15 -15.77 13.80 -1.18
CA PRO A 15 -15.99 14.56 -2.41
C PRO A 15 -14.87 14.39 -3.47
N GLY A 16 -13.74 13.78 -3.10
CA GLY A 16 -12.55 13.71 -3.95
C GLY A 16 -11.80 15.05 -4.00
N ASP A 17 -10.50 15.00 -4.30
CA ASP A 17 -9.62 16.17 -4.29
C ASP A 17 -8.78 16.32 -5.58
N GLY A 18 -9.07 15.49 -6.59
CA GLY A 18 -8.32 15.42 -7.85
C GLY A 18 -7.17 14.41 -7.83
N SER A 19 -6.61 14.08 -6.67
CA SER A 19 -5.70 12.94 -6.48
C SER A 19 -6.47 11.66 -6.14
N GLN A 20 -7.60 11.81 -5.46
CA GLN A 20 -8.54 10.76 -5.13
C GLN A 20 -9.88 10.98 -5.83
N ALA A 21 -10.42 9.92 -6.42
CA ALA A 21 -11.77 9.92 -7.00
C ALA A 21 -12.82 10.20 -5.91
N PRO A 22 -13.94 10.85 -6.25
CA PRO A 22 -15.08 10.96 -5.35
C PRO A 22 -15.60 9.57 -5.00
N GLY A 23 -15.97 9.36 -3.74
CA GLY A 23 -16.41 8.06 -3.28
C GLY A 23 -17.11 8.10 -1.94
N ARG A 24 -17.29 6.93 -1.34
CA ARG A 24 -17.84 6.77 0.01
C ARG A 24 -16.98 5.81 0.79
N ILE A 25 -16.63 6.15 2.02
CA ILE A 25 -16.25 5.12 2.99
C ILE A 25 -17.55 4.44 3.41
N THR A 26 -17.59 3.12 3.33
CA THR A 26 -18.74 2.31 3.71
C THR A 26 -18.33 1.29 4.75
N LEU A 27 -19.21 1.07 5.74
CA LEU A 27 -19.20 -0.09 6.62
C LEU A 27 -20.44 -0.90 6.28
N ARG A 28 -20.27 -2.19 5.99
CA ARG A 28 -21.37 -3.10 5.70
C ARG A 28 -21.11 -4.50 6.22
N GLU A 29 -22.17 -5.27 6.29
CA GLU A 29 -22.10 -6.70 6.49
C GLU A 29 -21.48 -7.37 5.24
N TRP A 30 -20.61 -8.36 5.45
CA TRP A 30 -19.96 -9.14 4.39
C TRP A 30 -20.43 -10.59 4.39
N ARG A 31 -20.46 -11.24 5.55
CA ARG A 31 -21.15 -12.53 5.74
C ARG A 31 -22.19 -12.36 6.81
N LYS A 32 -23.36 -12.94 6.55
CA LYS A 32 -24.53 -12.85 7.42
C LYS A 32 -24.13 -13.23 8.85
N ASN A 33 -24.21 -12.27 9.77
CA ASN A 33 -23.99 -12.37 11.21
C ASN A 33 -22.55 -12.64 11.70
N GLU A 34 -21.50 -12.58 10.85
CA GLU A 34 -20.15 -13.02 11.28
C GLU A 34 -19.01 -12.11 10.82
N GLU A 35 -19.16 -11.38 9.71
CA GLU A 35 -18.06 -10.59 9.15
C GLU A 35 -18.53 -9.21 8.68
N TRP A 36 -17.80 -8.20 9.11
CA TRP A 36 -17.98 -6.79 8.74
C TRP A 36 -16.85 -6.35 7.81
N VAL A 37 -17.14 -5.41 6.91
CA VAL A 37 -16.13 -4.84 6.02
C VAL A 37 -16.23 -3.33 5.96
N THR A 38 -15.08 -2.67 6.11
CA THR A 38 -14.91 -1.26 5.74
C THR A 38 -14.20 -1.18 4.39
N HIS A 39 -14.66 -0.30 3.51
CA HIS A 39 -14.11 -0.18 2.15
C HIS A 39 -14.44 1.19 1.55
N PHE A 40 -13.72 1.56 0.50
CA PHE A 40 -13.99 2.75 -0.29
C PHE A 40 -14.81 2.35 -1.52
N PHE A 41 -16.03 2.89 -1.64
CA PHE A 41 -16.86 2.79 -2.83
C PHE A 41 -16.58 3.97 -3.74
N ASN A 42 -16.00 3.72 -4.91
CA ASN A 42 -15.71 4.75 -5.89
C ASN A 42 -16.99 5.09 -6.68
N LEU A 43 -17.39 6.36 -6.66
CA LEU A 43 -18.61 6.82 -7.33
C LEU A 43 -18.44 6.96 -8.85
N GLN A 44 -17.21 6.94 -9.36
CA GLN A 44 -16.93 7.03 -10.80
C GLN A 44 -17.11 5.69 -11.51
N ASP A 45 -16.60 4.60 -10.93
CA ASP A 45 -16.63 3.27 -11.55
C ASP A 45 -17.60 2.28 -10.87
N GLY A 46 -18.18 2.65 -9.72
CA GLY A 46 -19.07 1.78 -8.95
C GLY A 46 -18.35 0.60 -8.27
N GLY A 47 -17.02 0.66 -8.16
CA GLY A 47 -16.17 -0.37 -7.59
C GLY A 47 -15.93 -0.19 -6.09
N PHE A 48 -15.63 -1.29 -5.41
CA PHE A 48 -15.23 -1.30 -4.01
C PHE A 48 -13.73 -1.61 -3.88
N TYR A 49 -13.01 -0.77 -3.14
CA TYR A 49 -11.55 -0.82 -3.01
C TYR A 49 -11.11 -0.77 -1.54
N TYR A 50 -9.89 -1.26 -1.29
CA TYR A 50 -9.21 -1.17 0.01
C TYR A 50 -10.07 -1.75 1.15
N GLY A 51 -10.63 -2.93 0.94
CA GLY A 51 -11.46 -3.62 1.93
C GLY A 51 -10.65 -4.08 3.12
N ARG A 52 -11.12 -3.80 4.34
CA ARG A 52 -10.63 -4.39 5.58
C ARG A 52 -11.77 -5.12 6.27
N TYR A 53 -11.52 -6.37 6.65
CA TYR A 53 -12.52 -7.29 7.19
C TYR A 53 -12.33 -7.44 8.70
N PHE A 54 -13.44 -7.58 9.42
CA PHE A 54 -13.48 -7.65 10.88
C PHE A 54 -14.50 -8.70 11.32
N THR A 55 -14.20 -9.40 12.40
CA THR A 55 -15.14 -10.30 13.08
C THR A 55 -15.88 -9.60 14.23
N ASP A 56 -15.39 -8.45 14.69
CA ASP A 56 -16.02 -7.61 15.72
C ASP A 56 -16.61 -6.33 15.10
N LEU A 57 -17.85 -6.00 15.47
CA LEU A 57 -18.52 -4.80 14.95
C LEU A 57 -17.90 -3.53 15.52
N GLY A 58 -17.50 -3.52 16.79
CA GLY A 58 -16.89 -2.35 17.43
C GLY A 58 -15.57 -1.97 16.78
N GLU A 59 -14.73 -2.94 16.45
CA GLU A 59 -13.50 -2.73 15.67
C GLU A 59 -13.80 -2.21 14.26
N ALA A 60 -14.83 -2.74 13.60
CA ALA A 60 -15.24 -2.28 12.28
C ALA A 60 -15.75 -0.83 12.29
N GLU A 61 -16.52 -0.46 13.32
CA GLU A 61 -16.98 0.91 13.54
C GLU A 61 -15.82 1.87 13.85
N ALA A 62 -14.89 1.47 14.72
CA ALA A 62 -13.71 2.25 15.03
C ALA A 62 -12.85 2.49 13.78
N ASN A 63 -12.68 1.46 12.94
CA ASN A 63 -11.98 1.60 11.68
C ASN A 63 -12.72 2.49 10.67
N PHE A 64 -14.05 2.41 10.60
CA PHE A 64 -14.84 3.30 9.76
C PHE A 64 -14.60 4.77 10.13
N GLU A 65 -14.70 5.13 11.41
CA GLU A 65 -14.47 6.50 11.88
C GLU A 65 -13.03 6.97 11.63
N LEU A 66 -12.06 6.08 11.82
CA LEU A 66 -10.65 6.35 11.52
C LEU A 66 -10.46 6.72 10.04
N ARG A 67 -10.99 5.90 9.14
CA ARG A 67 -10.87 6.09 7.69
C ARG A 67 -11.55 7.36 7.21
N VAL A 68 -12.71 7.71 7.78
CA VAL A 68 -13.38 8.98 7.47
C VAL A 68 -12.46 10.15 7.81
N LYS A 69 -11.84 10.13 9.00
CA LYS A 69 -10.94 11.19 9.42
C LYS A 69 -9.64 11.24 8.61
N GLU A 70 -9.09 10.09 8.20
CA GLU A 70 -7.93 10.01 7.30
C GLU A 70 -8.23 10.68 5.95
N TYR A 71 -9.36 10.31 5.33
CA TYR A 71 -9.75 10.84 4.01
C TYR A 71 -10.14 12.32 4.06
N LEU A 72 -10.65 12.81 5.20
CA LEU A 72 -10.91 14.24 5.40
C LEU A 72 -9.66 15.03 5.82
N GLY A 73 -8.50 14.37 5.96
CA GLY A 73 -7.26 15.00 6.44
C GLY A 73 -7.34 15.53 7.88
N LEU A 74 -8.37 15.14 8.64
CA LEU A 74 -8.63 15.58 10.02
C LEU A 74 -7.72 14.91 11.03
N LEU A 75 -7.13 13.80 10.64
CA LEU A 75 -5.96 13.25 11.30
C LEU A 75 -4.80 13.62 10.38
N GLY A 76 -4.23 14.82 10.58
CA GLY A 76 -3.15 15.32 9.74
C GLY A 76 -2.15 14.20 9.52
N LYS A 77 -1.88 13.86 8.24
CA LYS A 77 -1.31 12.57 7.79
C LYS A 77 -1.05 11.64 8.97
N LEU A 78 -2.06 10.87 9.39
CA LEU A 78 -1.75 9.70 10.21
C LEU A 78 -0.59 9.01 9.50
N PRO A 79 0.58 8.87 10.14
CA PRO A 79 1.65 8.11 9.52
C PRO A 79 1.00 6.78 9.17
N SER A 80 0.97 6.44 7.88
CA SER A 80 0.41 5.20 7.39
C SER A 80 0.98 4.11 8.29
N SER A 81 0.14 3.61 9.19
CA SER A 81 0.65 3.01 10.41
C SER A 81 1.57 1.84 10.04
N LEU A 82 2.84 1.95 10.49
CA LEU A 82 3.86 0.90 10.66
C LEU A 82 5.16 0.98 9.83
N GLU A 83 5.38 1.95 8.95
CA GLU A 83 6.72 2.12 8.35
C GLU A 83 7.26 3.54 8.60
N SER A 84 8.44 3.62 9.20
CA SER A 84 9.20 4.88 9.33
C SER A 84 9.41 5.46 7.93
N GLU A 85 9.24 6.78 7.73
CA GLU A 85 9.55 7.44 6.45
C GLU A 85 11.07 7.47 6.17
N GLU A 86 11.91 6.99 7.09
CA GLU A 86 13.35 7.00 6.91
C GLU A 86 13.76 6.01 5.80
N PRO A 87 14.73 6.39 4.94
CA PRO A 87 15.28 5.49 3.95
C PRO A 87 15.85 4.22 4.56
N ILE A 88 15.81 3.12 3.81
CA ILE A 88 16.45 1.88 4.21
C ILE A 88 17.97 2.05 4.12
N GLN A 89 18.64 1.92 5.26
CA GLN A 89 20.10 1.99 5.33
C GLN A 89 20.70 0.69 4.81
N ILE A 90 21.54 0.80 3.77
CA ILE A 90 22.19 -0.33 3.11
C ILE A 90 23.68 -0.05 2.89
N PRO A 91 24.54 -1.06 2.75
CA PRO A 91 25.94 -0.82 2.44
C PRO A 91 26.10 -0.03 1.14
N GLU A 92 27.05 0.90 1.08
CA GLU A 92 27.30 1.78 -0.07
C GLU A 92 27.39 1.00 -1.40
N ARG A 93 28.12 -0.12 -1.40
CA ARG A 93 28.26 -0.98 -2.59
C ARG A 93 26.93 -1.54 -3.10
N ILE A 94 25.97 -1.80 -2.21
CA ILE A 94 24.64 -2.28 -2.57
C ILE A 94 23.82 -1.14 -3.19
N LEU A 95 23.90 0.05 -2.61
CA LEU A 95 23.25 1.25 -3.13
C LEU A 95 23.74 1.57 -4.55
N GLU A 96 25.06 1.55 -4.79
CA GLU A 96 25.65 1.72 -6.11
C GLU A 96 25.03 0.76 -7.15
N GLY A 97 24.86 -0.51 -6.79
CA GLY A 97 24.26 -1.49 -7.71
C GLY A 97 22.76 -1.27 -7.93
N ILE A 98 22.01 -0.81 -6.92
CA ILE A 98 20.60 -0.46 -7.07
C ILE A 98 20.46 0.75 -8.02
N ASP A 99 21.29 1.77 -7.84
CA ASP A 99 21.26 2.97 -8.66
C ASP A 99 21.73 2.68 -10.09
N ALA A 100 22.75 1.83 -10.28
CA ALA A 100 23.16 1.38 -11.61
C ALA A 100 22.03 0.65 -12.36
N VAL A 101 21.22 -0.18 -11.67
CA VAL A 101 20.05 -0.82 -12.29
C VAL A 101 18.97 0.21 -12.62
N ARG A 102 18.73 1.21 -11.76
CA ARG A 102 17.79 2.30 -12.04
C ARG A 102 18.21 3.11 -13.25
N GLU A 103 19.48 3.50 -13.32
CA GLU A 103 20.06 4.27 -14.42
C GLU A 103 20.01 3.52 -15.75
N ALA A 104 20.21 2.19 -15.72
CA ALA A 104 20.06 1.36 -16.92
C ALA A 104 18.63 1.41 -17.48
N ASN A 105 17.61 1.60 -16.62
CA ASN A 105 16.20 1.79 -16.98
C ASN A 105 15.64 0.70 -17.93
N THR A 106 16.14 -0.53 -17.81
CA THR A 106 15.74 -1.68 -18.63
C THR A 106 14.73 -2.61 -17.95
N THR A 107 14.49 -2.41 -16.64
CA THR A 107 13.57 -3.22 -15.85
C THR A 107 12.74 -2.36 -14.92
N ASN A 108 11.55 -2.84 -14.59
CA ASN A 108 10.73 -2.29 -13.52
C ASN A 108 11.36 -2.65 -12.16
N MET A 109 11.60 -1.65 -11.30
CA MET A 109 12.15 -1.84 -9.95
C MET A 109 11.21 -2.60 -9.01
N PHE A 110 9.92 -2.77 -9.34
CA PHE A 110 9.02 -3.66 -8.61
C PHE A 110 9.21 -5.14 -8.95
N ASN A 111 9.98 -5.46 -10.00
CA ASN A 111 10.30 -6.84 -10.38
C ASN A 111 11.66 -7.24 -9.81
N ALA A 112 11.69 -7.62 -8.54
CA ALA A 112 12.92 -7.96 -7.82
C ALA A 112 13.77 -9.03 -8.54
N ASN A 113 13.14 -10.02 -9.17
CA ASN A 113 13.87 -11.06 -9.92
C ASN A 113 14.61 -10.48 -11.13
N MET A 114 13.96 -9.60 -11.91
CA MET A 114 14.62 -8.95 -13.04
C MET A 114 15.70 -7.96 -12.59
N VAL A 115 15.49 -7.25 -11.48
CA VAL A 115 16.50 -6.35 -10.90
C VAL A 115 17.74 -7.13 -10.46
N ARG A 116 17.58 -8.30 -9.83
CA ARG A 116 18.71 -9.17 -9.49
C ARG A 116 19.50 -9.62 -10.72
N LEU A 117 18.82 -10.08 -11.77
CA LEU A 117 19.47 -10.48 -13.00
C LEU A 117 20.21 -9.31 -13.68
N GLN A 118 19.58 -8.14 -13.70
CA GLN A 118 20.18 -6.92 -14.23
C GLN A 118 21.41 -6.48 -13.41
N ALA A 119 21.34 -6.56 -12.07
CA ALA A 119 22.47 -6.25 -11.19
C ALA A 119 23.66 -7.18 -11.46
N VAL A 120 23.43 -8.49 -11.62
CA VAL A 120 24.50 -9.43 -12.03
C VAL A 120 25.07 -9.06 -13.39
N ALA A 121 24.23 -8.75 -14.38
CA ALA A 121 24.66 -8.36 -15.73
C ALA A 121 25.52 -7.08 -15.74
N LEU A 122 25.27 -6.16 -14.79
CA LEU A 122 26.03 -4.92 -14.61
C LEU A 122 27.26 -5.09 -13.70
N GLY A 123 27.54 -6.30 -13.21
CA GLY A 123 28.71 -6.58 -12.37
C GLY A 123 28.51 -6.33 -10.87
N TYR A 124 27.27 -6.22 -10.41
CA TYR A 124 26.90 -6.02 -9.00
C TYR A 124 26.30 -7.30 -8.41
N LEU A 125 27.12 -8.34 -8.30
CA LEU A 125 26.70 -9.64 -7.76
C LEU A 125 26.24 -9.53 -6.30
N GLU A 126 26.94 -8.72 -5.51
CA GLU A 126 26.63 -8.47 -4.10
C GLU A 126 25.25 -7.83 -3.93
N THR A 127 24.88 -6.90 -4.82
CA THR A 127 23.54 -6.30 -4.84
C THR A 127 22.47 -7.35 -5.13
N ALA A 128 22.70 -8.22 -6.11
CA ALA A 128 21.76 -9.29 -6.43
C ALA A 128 21.56 -10.28 -5.27
N GLN A 129 22.65 -10.62 -4.57
CA GLN A 129 22.62 -11.48 -3.38
C GLN A 129 21.92 -10.79 -2.21
N TRP A 130 22.16 -9.48 -2.01
CA TRP A 130 21.49 -8.72 -0.96
C TRP A 130 19.98 -8.64 -1.18
N ILE A 131 19.53 -8.37 -2.40
CA ILE A 131 18.08 -8.31 -2.72
C ILE A 131 17.42 -9.67 -2.47
N GLU A 132 18.09 -10.78 -2.80
CA GLU A 132 17.60 -12.13 -2.51
C GLU A 132 17.40 -12.36 -1.01
N ALA A 133 18.39 -11.98 -0.21
CA ALA A 133 18.37 -12.18 1.23
C ALA A 133 17.46 -11.18 1.98
N ASN A 134 17.15 -10.02 1.39
CA ASN A 134 16.49 -8.90 2.06
C ASN A 134 15.30 -8.37 1.23
N LEU A 135 14.45 -9.27 0.71
CA LEU A 135 13.37 -8.90 -0.20
C LEU A 135 12.38 -7.89 0.43
N GLU A 136 12.07 -8.03 1.71
CA GLU A 136 11.21 -7.09 2.44
C GLU A 136 11.83 -5.69 2.50
N SER A 137 13.09 -5.59 2.93
CA SER A 137 13.82 -4.31 2.98
C SER A 137 13.99 -3.68 1.60
N TYR A 138 14.22 -4.50 0.57
CA TYR A 138 14.23 -4.03 -0.81
C TYR A 138 12.87 -3.45 -1.21
N SER A 139 11.78 -4.17 -0.98
CA SER A 139 10.42 -3.70 -1.27
C SER A 139 10.08 -2.41 -0.54
N SER A 140 10.36 -2.32 0.77
CA SER A 140 10.18 -1.09 1.55
C SER A 140 11.04 0.06 1.01
N GLY A 141 12.29 -0.21 0.63
CA GLY A 141 13.20 0.81 0.08
C GLY A 141 12.82 1.31 -1.32
N ILE A 142 12.04 0.57 -2.11
CA ILE A 142 11.42 1.11 -3.33
C ILE A 142 10.46 2.25 -3.01
N PHE A 143 9.74 2.18 -1.88
CA PHE A 143 8.80 3.23 -1.46
C PHE A 143 9.46 4.34 -0.64
N ARG A 144 10.36 3.97 0.28
CA ARG A 144 10.98 4.87 1.27
C ARG A 144 12.30 5.49 0.80
N GLY A 145 12.89 4.94 -0.26
CA GLY A 145 14.25 5.24 -0.67
C GLY A 145 15.30 4.40 0.04
N PHE A 146 16.53 4.50 -0.45
CA PHE A 146 17.72 3.85 0.12
C PHE A 146 18.75 4.92 0.48
N ALA A 147 19.52 4.66 1.53
CA ALA A 147 20.66 5.49 1.92
C ALA A 147 21.84 4.60 2.29
N ALA A 148 23.05 5.11 2.10
CA ALA A 148 24.25 4.41 2.50
C ALA A 148 24.39 4.42 4.04
N LEU A 149 24.67 3.25 4.63
CA LEU A 149 25.04 3.06 6.04
C LEU A 149 26.28 3.87 6.43
#